data_AF-A0A929KG30-F1
#
_entry.id   AF-A0A929KG30-F1
#
_cell.length_a   1.000
_cell.length_b   1.000
_cell.length_c   1.000
_cell.angle_alpha   90.00
_cell.angle_beta   90.00
_cell.angle_gamma   90.00
#
_symmetry.space_group_name_H-M   'P 1'
#
loop_
_entity.id
_entity.type
_entity.pdbx_description
1 polymer ?
#
loop_
_entity_poly.entity_id
_entity_poly.type
_entity_poly.pdbx_seq_one_letter_code
_entity_poly.pdbx_strand_id
1 'polypeptide(L)'
;MEYNSIPYPNFSISEFITRKAKDFCNRRIRTAGDISVKINIDQLENELYTLNNDKDRIQFIAYTISHINEIVAQHLPICKTKGCRIEPDSQELLYFLYGQLEENDLHVDVDQFSRDETYANNDKINQIIRELKELKAGQEIIFEEVDLLTIDSAITEAEELKGLQILGKNKWFKLVAGFAAEYGATKVLDEVFKGSIMPIIASLGSFITGLLK
;
A
#
# COMPACT_ATOMS: atom_id res chain seq x y z
N MET A 1 34.37 -25.62 -6.37
CA MET A 1 33.20 -25.09 -5.66
C MET A 1 32.01 -25.31 -6.57
N GLU A 2 31.16 -26.26 -6.23
CA GLU A 2 29.89 -26.47 -6.94
C GLU A 2 28.88 -25.45 -6.40
N TYR A 3 28.49 -24.50 -7.24
CA TYR A 3 27.42 -23.55 -6.93
C TYR A 3 26.08 -24.23 -7.22
N ASN A 4 25.62 -25.09 -6.31
CA ASN A 4 24.41 -25.90 -6.49
C ASN A 4 23.11 -25.16 -6.07
N SER A 5 23.19 -23.89 -5.66
CA SER A 5 22.01 -23.09 -5.32
C SER A 5 22.24 -21.59 -5.57
N ILE A 6 21.18 -20.90 -5.99
CA ILE A 6 21.15 -19.44 -6.09
C ILE A 6 20.93 -18.90 -4.68
N PRO A 7 21.84 -18.06 -4.15
CA PRO A 7 21.66 -17.48 -2.81
C PRO A 7 20.46 -16.54 -2.80
N TYR A 8 19.66 -16.63 -1.74
CA TYR A 8 18.59 -15.66 -1.50
C TYR A 8 19.19 -14.26 -1.23
N PRO A 9 18.59 -13.18 -1.76
CA PRO A 9 19.04 -11.83 -1.47
C PRO A 9 18.89 -11.52 0.03
N ASN A 10 19.81 -10.72 0.56
CA ASN A 10 19.80 -10.25 1.95
C ASN A 10 18.93 -8.99 2.15
N PHE A 11 17.97 -8.74 1.26
CA PHE A 11 17.05 -7.61 1.30
C PHE A 11 15.67 -8.04 0.83
N SER A 12 14.63 -7.36 1.33
CA SER A 12 13.27 -7.53 0.83
C SER A 12 13.10 -6.81 -0.51
N ILE A 13 12.57 -7.54 -1.50
CA ILE A 13 12.24 -6.95 -2.82
C ILE A 13 11.18 -5.84 -2.64
N SER A 14 10.18 -6.05 -1.78
CA SER A 14 9.16 -5.05 -1.45
C SER A 14 9.78 -3.76 -0.88
N GLU A 15 10.71 -3.89 0.07
CA GLU A 15 11.41 -2.73 0.64
C GLU A 15 12.27 -2.02 -0.40
N PHE A 16 12.91 -2.76 -1.30
CA PHE A 16 13.68 -2.20 -2.39
C PHE A 16 12.79 -1.36 -3.33
N ILE A 17 11.63 -1.89 -3.73
CA ILE A 17 10.68 -1.19 -4.61
C ILE A 17 10.10 0.04 -3.93
N THR A 18 9.68 -0.08 -2.66
CA THR A 18 9.18 1.05 -1.87
C THR A 18 10.22 2.15 -1.74
N ARG A 19 11.49 1.79 -1.43
CA ARG A 19 12.59 2.76 -1.38
C ARG A 19 12.80 3.43 -2.73
N LYS A 20 12.75 2.68 -3.83
CA LYS A 20 12.90 3.22 -5.18
C LYS A 20 11.78 4.21 -5.52
N ALA A 21 10.52 3.88 -5.22
CA ALA A 21 9.38 4.77 -5.43
C ALA A 21 9.47 6.04 -4.58
N LYS A 22 9.88 5.91 -3.31
CA LYS A 22 10.14 7.03 -2.43
C LYS A 22 11.25 7.94 -2.95
N ASP A 23 12.37 7.38 -3.39
CA ASP A 23 13.49 8.13 -3.97
C ASP A 23 13.06 8.87 -5.25
N PHE A 24 12.26 8.24 -6.09
CA PHE A 24 11.66 8.87 -7.26
C PHE A 24 10.80 10.08 -6.86
N CYS A 25 9.82 9.88 -5.97
CA CYS A 25 8.92 10.93 -5.51
C CYS A 25 9.68 12.10 -4.88
N ASN A 26 10.66 11.82 -4.02
CA ASN A 26 11.48 12.86 -3.38
C ASN A 26 12.35 13.66 -4.35
N ARG A 27 12.72 13.09 -5.50
CA ARG A 27 13.55 13.77 -6.51
C ARG A 27 12.72 14.50 -7.55
N ARG A 28 11.57 13.96 -7.93
CA ARG A 28 10.81 14.40 -9.11
C ARG A 28 9.46 15.04 -8.80
N ILE A 29 8.84 14.68 -7.68
CA ILE A 29 7.50 15.11 -7.29
C ILE A 29 7.48 15.42 -5.78
N ARG A 30 8.51 16.11 -5.28
CA ARG A 30 8.70 16.27 -3.84
C ARG A 30 7.57 17.07 -3.20
N THR A 31 7.13 18.10 -3.90
CA THR A 31 6.11 19.04 -3.49
C THR A 31 5.10 19.23 -4.61
N ALA A 32 3.92 19.77 -4.29
CA ALA A 32 2.91 20.07 -5.29
C ALA A 32 3.45 20.96 -6.44
N GLY A 33 4.36 21.89 -6.16
CA GLY A 33 4.96 22.76 -7.18
C GLY A 33 5.88 22.04 -8.17
N ASP A 34 6.28 20.81 -7.87
CA ASP A 34 7.12 19.99 -8.75
C ASP A 34 6.30 19.18 -9.78
N ILE A 35 4.97 19.19 -9.67
CA ILE A 35 4.08 18.50 -10.61
C ILE A 35 4.13 19.21 -11.96
N SER A 36 4.60 18.47 -12.96
CA SER A 36 4.69 18.83 -14.37
C SER A 36 4.36 17.59 -15.19
N VAL A 37 3.15 17.55 -15.76
CA VAL A 37 2.59 16.37 -16.45
C VAL A 37 3.61 15.73 -17.40
N LYS A 38 4.11 16.50 -18.37
CA LYS A 38 5.01 15.98 -19.39
C LYS A 38 6.29 15.40 -18.79
N ILE A 39 6.94 16.17 -17.91
CA ILE A 39 8.23 15.75 -17.34
C ILE A 39 8.05 14.55 -16.43
N ASN A 40 6.99 14.52 -15.63
CA ASN A 40 6.73 13.44 -14.71
C ASN A 40 6.32 12.16 -15.44
N ILE A 41 5.49 12.23 -16.49
CA ILE A 41 5.13 11.06 -17.31
C ILE A 41 6.38 10.46 -17.96
N ASP A 42 7.18 11.25 -18.67
CA ASP A 42 8.40 10.76 -19.33
C ASP A 42 9.33 10.04 -18.33
N GLN A 43 9.43 10.56 -17.10
CA GLN A 43 10.26 9.96 -16.05
C GLN A 43 9.63 8.72 -15.42
N LEU A 44 8.32 8.70 -15.26
CA LEU A 44 7.58 7.53 -14.77
C LEU A 44 7.72 6.36 -15.73
N GLU A 45 7.53 6.58 -17.03
CA GLU A 45 7.71 5.54 -18.05
C GLU A 45 9.11 4.92 -17.98
N ASN A 46 10.14 5.77 -17.84
CA ASN A 46 11.52 5.29 -17.68
C ASN A 46 11.70 4.43 -16.43
N GLU A 47 11.17 4.83 -15.27
CA GLU A 47 11.27 4.03 -14.05
C GLU A 47 10.49 2.71 -14.17
N LEU A 48 9.25 2.75 -14.69
CA LEU A 48 8.42 1.56 -14.86
C LEU A 48 9.04 0.56 -15.83
N TYR A 49 9.71 1.03 -16.89
CA TYR A 49 10.45 0.18 -17.83
C TYR A 49 11.60 -0.58 -17.16
N THR A 50 12.21 -0.01 -16.11
CA THR A 50 13.31 -0.67 -15.38
C THR A 50 12.84 -1.74 -14.39
N LEU A 51 11.52 -1.87 -14.17
CA LEU A 51 10.95 -2.88 -13.28
C LEU A 51 10.59 -4.13 -14.09
N ASN A 52 11.07 -5.28 -13.60
CA ASN A 52 11.06 -6.54 -14.35
C ASN A 52 9.76 -7.35 -14.23
N ASN A 53 8.96 -7.09 -13.21
CA ASN A 53 7.70 -7.80 -12.99
C ASN A 53 6.56 -6.82 -12.68
N ASP A 54 5.34 -7.27 -12.94
CA ASP A 54 4.15 -6.42 -12.81
C ASP A 54 3.84 -6.09 -11.35
N LYS A 55 4.11 -6.99 -10.39
CA LYS A 55 3.90 -6.72 -8.96
C LYS A 55 4.74 -5.54 -8.46
N ASP A 56 6.01 -5.48 -8.87
CA ASP A 56 6.93 -4.41 -8.54
C ASP A 56 6.47 -3.08 -9.17
N ARG A 57 5.99 -3.12 -10.43
CA ARG A 57 5.42 -1.95 -11.11
C ARG A 57 4.20 -1.44 -10.37
N ILE A 58 3.29 -2.33 -10.02
CA ILE A 58 2.07 -2.03 -9.27
C ILE A 58 2.42 -1.36 -7.94
N GLN A 59 3.34 -1.93 -7.18
CA GLN A 59 3.76 -1.38 -5.89
C GLN A 59 4.38 0.02 -6.05
N PHE A 60 5.22 0.21 -7.06
CA PHE A 60 5.82 1.50 -7.38
C PHE A 60 4.75 2.55 -7.74
N ILE A 61 3.78 2.17 -8.59
CA ILE A 61 2.67 3.03 -9.00
C ILE A 61 1.80 3.39 -7.80
N ALA A 62 1.45 2.42 -6.95
CA ALA A 62 0.62 2.62 -5.77
C ALA A 62 1.24 3.62 -4.78
N TYR A 63 2.55 3.49 -4.53
CA TYR A 63 3.30 4.45 -3.73
C TYR A 63 3.23 5.85 -4.35
N THR A 64 3.47 5.95 -5.66
CA THR A 64 3.50 7.23 -6.37
C THR A 64 2.14 7.93 -6.32
N ILE A 65 1.05 7.20 -6.55
CA ILE A 65 -0.34 7.70 -6.43
C ILE A 65 -0.58 8.24 -5.02
N SER A 66 -0.21 7.47 -4.00
CA SER A 66 -0.38 7.86 -2.60
C SER A 66 0.36 9.16 -2.27
N HIS A 67 1.61 9.27 -2.73
CA HIS A 67 2.43 10.46 -2.56
C HIS A 67 1.84 11.68 -3.25
N ILE A 68 1.38 11.55 -4.51
CA ILE A 68 0.72 12.64 -5.25
C ILE A 68 -0.54 13.11 -4.52
N ASN A 69 -1.39 12.17 -4.08
CA ASN A 69 -2.59 12.51 -3.33
C ASN A 69 -2.27 13.26 -2.04
N GLU A 70 -1.23 12.85 -1.32
CA GLU A 70 -0.81 13.51 -0.08
C GLU A 70 -0.36 14.97 -0.35
N ILE A 71 0.54 15.20 -1.30
CA ILE A 71 1.06 16.55 -1.57
C ILE A 71 -0.03 17.47 -2.14
N VAL A 72 -0.97 16.95 -2.93
CA VAL A 72 -2.12 17.71 -3.43
C VAL A 72 -3.06 18.06 -2.29
N ALA A 73 -3.39 17.11 -1.42
CA ALA A 73 -4.22 17.35 -0.25
C ALA A 73 -3.63 18.39 0.71
N GLN A 74 -2.30 18.45 0.83
CA GLN A 74 -1.60 19.50 1.60
C GLN A 74 -1.62 20.86 0.88
N HIS A 75 -1.58 20.89 -0.45
CA HIS A 75 -1.53 22.11 -1.24
C HIS A 75 -2.88 22.82 -1.38
N LEU A 76 -3.95 22.08 -1.69
CA LEU A 76 -5.25 22.66 -2.03
C LEU A 76 -5.81 23.62 -0.96
N PRO A 77 -5.76 23.30 0.35
CA PRO A 77 -6.34 24.18 1.37
C PRO A 77 -5.58 25.51 1.56
N ILE A 78 -4.30 25.56 1.18
CA ILE A 78 -3.43 26.72 1.42
C ILE A 78 -3.14 27.52 0.14
N CYS A 79 -3.49 26.99 -1.04
CA CYS A 79 -3.20 27.62 -2.31
C CYS A 79 -4.10 28.85 -2.54
N LYS A 80 -3.47 30.01 -2.75
CA LYS A 80 -4.17 31.27 -3.08
C LYS A 80 -3.93 31.72 -4.52
N THR A 81 -3.21 30.92 -5.31
CA THR A 81 -2.84 31.24 -6.68
C THR A 81 -4.05 31.12 -7.59
N LYS A 82 -4.49 32.24 -8.18
CA LYS A 82 -5.57 32.24 -9.17
C LYS A 82 -5.14 31.45 -10.41
N GLY A 83 -5.94 30.47 -10.79
CA GLY A 83 -5.62 29.59 -11.92
C GLY A 83 -4.51 28.57 -11.63
N CYS A 84 -4.36 28.17 -10.36
CA CYS A 84 -3.45 27.10 -9.98
C CYS A 84 -3.70 25.85 -10.84
N ARG A 85 -2.64 25.33 -11.45
CA ARG A 85 -2.68 24.14 -12.33
C ARG A 85 -2.40 22.83 -11.59
N ILE A 86 -2.06 22.88 -10.31
CA ILE A 86 -1.69 21.67 -9.54
C ILE A 86 -2.81 20.64 -9.53
N GLU A 87 -4.06 21.05 -9.27
CA GLU A 87 -5.19 20.12 -9.27
C GLU A 87 -5.38 19.45 -10.65
N PRO A 88 -5.58 20.18 -11.77
CA PRO A 88 -5.75 19.53 -13.07
C PRO A 88 -4.51 18.76 -13.54
N ASP A 89 -3.30 19.27 -13.30
CA ASP A 89 -2.06 18.57 -13.70
C ASP A 89 -1.89 17.27 -12.88
N SER A 90 -2.27 17.27 -11.59
CA SER A 90 -2.27 16.06 -10.78
C SER A 90 -3.31 15.05 -11.24
N GLN A 91 -4.49 15.49 -11.67
CA GLN A 91 -5.53 14.62 -12.21
C GLN A 91 -5.06 13.93 -13.50
N GLU A 92 -4.38 14.64 -14.38
CA GLU A 92 -3.81 14.08 -15.61
C GLU A 92 -2.71 13.06 -15.31
N LEU A 93 -1.83 13.36 -14.35
CA LEU A 93 -0.79 12.43 -13.91
C LEU A 93 -1.37 11.19 -13.24
N LEU A 94 -2.38 11.35 -12.39
CA LEU A 94 -3.10 10.24 -11.76
C LEU A 94 -3.81 9.39 -12.80
N TYR A 95 -4.46 10.01 -13.80
CA TYR A 95 -5.09 9.29 -14.90
C TYR A 95 -4.09 8.40 -15.65
N PHE A 96 -2.90 8.94 -15.96
CA PHE A 96 -1.82 8.14 -16.55
C PHE A 96 -1.43 6.96 -15.66
N LEU A 97 -1.19 7.19 -14.36
CA LEU A 97 -0.80 6.14 -13.41
C LEU A 97 -1.87 5.05 -13.25
N TYR A 98 -3.15 5.44 -13.23
CA TYR A 98 -4.26 4.49 -13.20
C TYR A 98 -4.35 3.69 -14.50
N GLY A 99 -4.14 4.31 -15.67
CA GLY A 99 -4.03 3.58 -16.94
C GLY A 99 -2.88 2.57 -16.94
N GLN A 100 -1.74 2.92 -16.35
CA GLN A 100 -0.62 1.98 -16.18
C GLN A 100 -0.98 0.79 -15.26
N LEU A 101 -1.85 0.98 -14.26
CA LEU A 101 -2.37 -0.15 -13.48
C LEU A 101 -3.29 -1.04 -14.34
N GLU A 102 -4.17 -0.46 -15.14
CA GLU A 102 -5.06 -1.22 -16.02
C GLU A 102 -4.30 -2.07 -17.05
N GLU A 103 -3.21 -1.54 -17.61
CA GLU A 103 -2.32 -2.27 -18.52
C GLU A 103 -1.64 -3.50 -17.88
N ASN A 104 -1.55 -3.53 -16.54
CA ASN A 104 -0.99 -4.65 -15.77
C ASN A 104 -2.10 -5.56 -15.20
N ASP A 105 -3.25 -5.68 -15.88
CA ASP A 105 -4.45 -6.44 -15.47
C ASP A 105 -5.07 -6.03 -14.12
N LEU A 106 -4.63 -4.89 -13.56
CA LEU A 106 -5.33 -4.25 -12.46
C LEU A 106 -6.38 -3.31 -13.02
N HIS A 107 -7.52 -3.87 -13.41
CA HIS A 107 -8.74 -3.07 -13.58
C HIS A 107 -9.00 -2.30 -12.29
N VAL A 108 -8.83 -0.99 -12.33
CA VAL A 108 -9.18 -0.08 -11.24
C VAL A 108 -10.69 0.03 -11.28
N ASP A 109 -11.34 -0.79 -10.47
CA ASP A 109 -12.78 -0.97 -10.53
C ASP A 109 -13.52 0.32 -10.15
N VAL A 110 -14.74 0.48 -10.65
CA VAL A 110 -15.64 1.62 -10.37
C VAL A 110 -16.08 1.63 -8.88
N ASP A 111 -15.75 0.58 -8.12
CA ASP A 111 -16.06 0.42 -6.69
C ASP A 111 -15.05 1.09 -5.73
N GLN A 112 -14.39 2.17 -6.15
CA GLN A 112 -13.38 2.86 -5.35
C GLN A 112 -13.90 3.27 -3.96
N PHE A 113 -13.01 3.18 -2.96
CA PHE A 113 -13.25 3.78 -1.66
C PHE A 113 -13.34 5.30 -1.79
N SER A 114 -14.37 5.88 -1.19
CA SER A 114 -14.39 7.31 -0.89
C SER A 114 -13.27 7.65 0.10
N ARG A 115 -12.90 8.93 0.15
CA ARG A 115 -11.87 9.41 1.08
C ARG A 115 -12.16 9.02 2.55
N ASP A 116 -13.42 9.15 2.96
CA ASP A 116 -13.85 8.80 4.33
C ASP A 116 -13.76 7.29 4.59
N GLU A 117 -14.11 6.47 3.59
CA GLU A 117 -13.92 5.02 3.68
C GLU A 117 -12.43 4.65 3.76
N THR A 118 -11.57 5.30 2.98
CA THR A 118 -10.12 5.08 3.01
C THR A 118 -9.53 5.40 4.39
N TYR A 119 -9.93 6.52 5.01
CA TYR A 119 -9.49 6.84 6.37
C TYR A 119 -10.02 5.83 7.39
N ALA A 120 -11.30 5.48 7.32
CA ALA A 120 -11.90 4.51 8.24
C ALA A 120 -11.24 3.13 8.13
N ASN A 121 -10.87 2.71 6.92
CA ASN A 121 -10.14 1.47 6.68
C ASN A 121 -8.71 1.55 7.21
N ASN A 122 -8.00 2.66 6.96
CA ASN A 122 -6.65 2.88 7.50
C ASN A 122 -6.64 2.83 9.02
N ASP A 123 -7.65 3.39 9.69
CA ASP A 123 -7.78 3.33 11.14
C ASP A 123 -7.97 1.90 11.66
N LYS A 124 -8.72 1.07 10.94
CA LYS A 124 -8.88 -0.35 11.25
C LYS A 124 -7.58 -1.14 11.02
N ILE A 125 -6.87 -0.90 9.92
CA ILE A 125 -5.55 -1.49 9.70
C ILE A 125 -4.56 -1.04 10.79
N ASN A 126 -4.59 0.24 11.18
CA ASN A 126 -3.80 0.76 12.31
C ASN A 126 -4.15 0.09 13.64
N GLN A 127 -5.40 -0.32 13.83
CA GLN A 127 -5.80 -1.10 14.99
C GLN A 127 -5.18 -2.50 14.95
N ILE A 128 -5.25 -3.20 13.81
CA ILE A 128 -4.57 -4.50 13.61
C ILE A 128 -3.07 -4.40 13.92
N ILE A 129 -2.40 -3.38 13.39
CA ILE A 129 -0.97 -3.13 13.64
C ILE A 129 -0.69 -2.88 15.13
N ARG A 130 -1.58 -2.18 15.85
CA ARG A 130 -1.43 -1.96 17.29
C ARG A 130 -1.53 -3.28 18.06
N GLU A 131 -2.52 -4.12 17.78
CA GLU A 131 -2.66 -5.44 18.42
C GLU A 131 -1.41 -6.30 18.20
N LEU A 132 -0.85 -6.30 16.98
CA LEU A 132 0.40 -7.02 16.67
C LEU A 132 1.61 -6.46 17.43
N LYS A 133 1.72 -5.13 17.55
CA LYS A 133 2.79 -4.48 18.32
C LYS A 133 2.67 -4.74 19.83
N GLU A 134 1.45 -4.76 20.36
CA GLU A 134 1.18 -5.10 21.75
C GLU A 134 1.54 -6.56 22.04
N LEU A 135 1.18 -7.48 21.14
CA LEU A 135 1.60 -8.88 21.22
C LEU A 135 3.12 -8.99 21.23
N LYS A 136 3.81 -8.31 20.31
CA LYS A 136 5.27 -8.29 20.24
C LYS A 136 5.88 -7.83 21.57
N ALA A 137 5.43 -6.69 22.09
CA ALA A 137 5.95 -6.09 23.31
C ALA A 137 5.69 -6.96 24.56
N GLY A 138 4.53 -7.62 24.63
CA GLY A 138 4.16 -8.45 25.78
C GLY A 138 4.94 -9.77 25.88
N GLN A 139 5.62 -10.18 24.81
CA GLN A 139 6.19 -11.52 24.66
C GLN A 139 7.66 -11.50 24.20
N GLU A 140 8.35 -10.35 24.24
CA GLU A 140 9.77 -10.22 23.81
C GLU A 140 10.73 -11.20 24.52
N ILE A 141 10.37 -11.70 25.71
CA ILE A 141 11.19 -12.66 26.47
C ILE A 141 10.85 -14.12 26.13
N ILE A 142 9.62 -14.36 25.64
CA ILE A 142 9.04 -15.70 25.49
C ILE A 142 9.13 -16.17 24.03
N PHE A 143 9.06 -15.25 23.08
CA PHE A 143 9.11 -15.58 21.66
C PHE A 143 10.53 -15.89 21.18
N GLU A 144 10.60 -16.93 20.34
CA GLU A 144 11.81 -17.23 19.60
C GLU A 144 12.01 -16.19 18.48
N GLU A 145 13.23 -16.11 17.94
CA GLU A 145 13.56 -15.14 16.88
C GLU A 145 12.62 -15.27 15.65
N VAL A 146 12.24 -16.50 15.29
CA VAL A 146 11.32 -16.77 14.17
C VAL A 146 9.91 -16.23 14.45
N ASP A 147 9.45 -16.30 15.69
CA ASP A 147 8.14 -15.77 16.11
C ASP A 147 8.13 -14.23 15.99
N LEU A 148 9.21 -13.57 16.43
CA LEU A 148 9.36 -12.12 16.31
C LEU A 148 9.41 -11.67 14.85
N LEU A 149 10.15 -12.39 13.99
CA LEU A 149 10.19 -12.12 12.56
C LEU A 149 8.82 -12.29 11.91
N THR A 150 8.05 -13.30 12.32
CA THR A 150 6.69 -13.52 11.81
C THR A 150 5.77 -12.36 12.17
N ILE A 151 5.87 -11.84 13.39
CA ILE A 151 5.10 -10.66 13.82
C ILE A 151 5.52 -9.42 13.02
N ASP A 152 6.82 -9.24 12.78
CA ASP A 152 7.33 -8.11 11.98
C ASP A 152 6.89 -8.18 10.50
N SER A 153 6.86 -9.38 9.91
CA SER A 153 6.28 -9.61 8.58
C SER A 153 4.81 -9.25 8.56
N ALA A 154 4.02 -9.71 9.53
CA ALA A 154 2.59 -9.39 9.64
C ALA A 154 2.35 -7.87 9.77
N ILE A 155 3.16 -7.16 10.56
CA ILE A 155 3.06 -5.70 10.70
C ILE A 155 3.37 -5.00 9.38
N THR A 156 4.42 -5.45 8.69
CA THR A 156 4.84 -4.85 7.41
C THR A 156 3.78 -5.03 6.34
N GLU A 157 3.26 -6.24 6.19
CA GLU A 157 2.22 -6.55 5.21
C GLU A 157 0.90 -5.83 5.53
N ALA A 158 0.55 -5.72 6.82
CA ALA A 158 -0.59 -4.90 7.23
C ALA A 158 -0.41 -3.42 6.83
N GLU A 159 0.79 -2.85 6.93
CA GLU A 159 1.06 -1.49 6.47
C GLU A 159 0.88 -1.36 4.94
N GLU A 160 1.38 -2.33 4.18
CA GLU A 160 1.27 -2.38 2.72
C GLU A 160 -0.20 -2.42 2.25
N LEU A 161 -1.07 -3.13 2.97
CA LEU A 161 -2.50 -3.21 2.66
C LEU A 161 -3.16 -1.82 2.55
N LYS A 162 -2.69 -0.81 3.29
CA LYS A 162 -3.25 0.56 3.21
C LYS A 162 -3.13 1.15 1.80
N GLY A 163 -1.98 0.93 1.15
CA GLY A 163 -1.68 1.44 -0.19
C GLY A 163 -2.40 0.68 -1.31
N LEU A 164 -2.91 -0.51 -1.03
CA LEU A 164 -3.60 -1.37 -2.00
C LEU A 164 -5.10 -1.08 -2.12
N GLN A 165 -5.63 -0.09 -1.39
CA GLN A 165 -7.05 0.30 -1.49
C GLN A 165 -7.43 0.87 -2.86
N ILE A 166 -6.44 1.37 -3.60
CA ILE A 166 -6.60 1.81 -4.99
C ILE A 166 -7.07 0.69 -5.92
N LEU A 167 -6.90 -0.58 -5.52
CA LEU A 167 -7.32 -1.74 -6.32
C LEU A 167 -8.85 -1.92 -6.36
N GLY A 168 -9.61 -1.12 -5.60
CA GLY A 168 -11.05 -1.25 -5.46
C GLY A 168 -11.45 -2.10 -4.25
N LYS A 169 -12.67 -1.87 -3.72
CA LYS A 169 -13.24 -2.51 -2.53
C LYS A 169 -13.12 -4.03 -2.57
N ASN A 170 -13.58 -4.65 -3.66
CA ASN A 170 -13.59 -6.10 -3.78
C ASN A 170 -12.20 -6.74 -3.81
N LYS A 171 -11.28 -6.18 -4.61
CA LYS A 171 -9.91 -6.71 -4.73
C LYS A 171 -9.14 -6.49 -3.42
N TRP A 172 -9.24 -5.30 -2.85
CA TRP A 172 -8.59 -4.97 -1.59
C TRP A 172 -9.05 -5.90 -0.46
N PHE A 173 -10.35 -6.16 -0.34
CA PHE A 173 -10.85 -7.04 0.71
C PHE A 173 -10.40 -8.49 0.55
N LYS A 174 -10.24 -8.99 -0.68
CA LYS A 174 -9.63 -10.31 -0.90
C LYS A 174 -8.19 -10.37 -0.37
N LEU A 175 -7.42 -9.30 -0.52
CA LEU A 175 -6.07 -9.21 0.04
C LEU A 175 -6.09 -9.19 1.57
N VAL A 176 -6.98 -8.39 2.19
CA VAL A 176 -7.15 -8.36 3.65
C VAL A 176 -7.58 -9.75 4.18
N ALA A 177 -8.47 -10.45 3.48
CA ALA A 177 -8.89 -11.80 3.86
C ALA A 177 -7.77 -12.83 3.68
N GLY A 178 -6.94 -12.68 2.63
CA GLY A 178 -5.74 -13.50 2.42
C GLY A 178 -4.73 -13.33 3.57
N PHE A 179 -4.43 -12.08 3.93
CA PHE A 179 -3.64 -11.74 5.11
C PHE A 179 -4.19 -12.41 6.38
N ALA A 180 -5.51 -12.34 6.60
CA ALA A 180 -6.15 -12.99 7.74
C ALA A 180 -5.95 -14.50 7.77
N ALA A 181 -6.06 -15.15 6.61
CA ALA A 181 -5.92 -16.59 6.49
C ALA A 181 -4.48 -17.05 6.70
N GLU A 182 -3.51 -16.30 6.16
CA GLU A 182 -2.09 -16.60 6.28
C GLU A 182 -1.62 -16.48 7.73
N TYR A 183 -1.81 -15.30 8.34
CA TYR A 183 -1.29 -15.05 9.68
C TYR A 183 -2.19 -15.62 10.78
N GLY A 184 -3.50 -15.70 10.57
CA GLY A 184 -4.43 -16.32 11.51
C GLY A 184 -4.26 -17.83 11.66
N ALA A 185 -3.65 -18.51 10.67
CA ALA A 185 -3.29 -19.92 10.79
C ALA A 185 -1.98 -20.14 11.56
N THR A 186 -1.21 -19.10 11.83
CA THR A 186 0.09 -19.21 12.48
C THR A 186 -0.06 -19.26 13.99
N LYS A 187 0.52 -20.30 14.61
CA LYS A 187 0.34 -20.61 16.03
C LYS A 187 0.67 -19.43 16.97
N VAL A 188 1.72 -18.66 16.67
CA VAL A 188 2.14 -17.50 17.47
C VAL A 188 1.12 -16.35 17.44
N LEU A 189 0.32 -16.27 16.37
CA LEU A 189 -0.65 -15.20 16.14
C LEU A 189 -2.10 -15.64 16.37
N ASP A 190 -2.37 -16.95 16.48
CA ASP A 190 -3.71 -17.54 16.49
C ASP A 190 -4.66 -16.88 17.51
N GLU A 191 -4.21 -16.69 18.75
CA GLU A 191 -5.05 -16.09 19.80
C GLU A 191 -5.36 -14.62 19.54
N VAL A 192 -4.37 -13.82 19.14
CA VAL A 192 -4.59 -12.40 18.83
C VAL A 192 -5.45 -12.23 17.58
N PHE A 193 -5.32 -13.15 16.61
CA PHE A 193 -6.16 -13.16 15.42
C PHE A 193 -7.60 -13.49 15.76
N LYS A 194 -7.84 -14.57 16.48
CA LYS A 194 -9.20 -14.97 16.89
C LYS A 194 -9.87 -13.94 17.81
N GLY A 195 -9.12 -13.37 18.75
CA GLY A 195 -9.65 -12.49 19.78
C GLY A 195 -9.85 -11.04 19.33
N SER A 196 -8.85 -10.46 18.66
CA SER A 196 -8.80 -9.02 18.38
C SER A 196 -8.91 -8.69 16.88
N ILE A 197 -8.15 -9.38 16.02
CA ILE A 197 -8.00 -8.97 14.61
C ILE A 197 -9.16 -9.43 13.74
N MET A 198 -9.64 -10.67 13.88
CA MET A 198 -10.75 -11.20 13.07
C MET A 198 -12.05 -10.38 13.22
N PRO A 199 -12.45 -9.89 14.41
CA PRO A 199 -13.55 -8.94 14.54
C PRO A 199 -13.37 -7.66 13.71
N ILE A 200 -12.15 -7.10 13.68
CA ILE A 200 -11.82 -5.90 12.89
C ILE A 200 -11.97 -6.20 11.40
N ILE A 201 -11.45 -7.35 10.94
CA ILE A 201 -11.53 -7.80 9.54
C ILE A 201 -12.97 -8.08 9.13
N ALA A 202 -13.77 -8.73 9.98
CA ALA A 202 -15.19 -8.93 9.74
C ALA A 202 -15.93 -7.59 9.59
N SER A 203 -15.56 -6.58 10.40
CA SER A 203 -16.12 -5.24 10.26
C SER A 203 -15.78 -4.62 8.91
N LEU A 204 -14.58 -4.84 8.34
CA LEU A 204 -14.21 -4.35 7.00
C LEU A 204 -15.11 -4.95 5.91
N GLY A 205 -15.37 -6.25 5.96
CA GLY A 205 -16.22 -6.94 4.98
C GLY A 205 -17.69 -6.52 5.01
N SER A 206 -18.21 -6.13 6.17
CA SER A 206 -19.59 -5.68 6.32
C SER A 206 -19.89 -4.37 5.58
N PHE A 207 -18.91 -3.46 5.47
CA PHE A 207 -19.06 -2.21 4.70
C PHE A 207 -19.12 -2.47 3.18
N ILE A 208 -18.36 -3.46 2.71
CA ILE A 208 -18.25 -3.77 1.27
C ILE A 208 -19.50 -4.52 0.78
N THR A 209 -19.99 -5.46 1.59
CA THR A 209 -21.20 -6.23 1.28
C THR A 209 -22.51 -5.44 1.46
N GLY A 210 -22.51 -4.42 2.32
CA GLY A 210 -23.66 -3.53 2.51
C GLY A 210 -23.92 -2.54 1.36
N LEU A 211 -22.90 -2.24 0.54
CA LEU A 211 -22.98 -1.29 -0.59
C LEU A 211 -23.34 -1.93 -1.94
N LEU A 212 -23.30 -3.26 -2.04
CA LEU A 212 -23.70 -4.02 -3.23
C LEU A 212 -25.21 -4.39 -3.25
N LYS A 213 -26.04 -3.71 -2.44
CA LYS A 213 -27.50 -3.84 -2.43
C LYS A 213 -28.18 -2.68 -3.14
#